data_AF-A0A0C4DXM8-F1
#
_entry.id   AF-A0A0C4DXM8-F1
#
_cell.length_a   1.000
_cell.length_b   1.000
_cell.length_c   1.000
_cell.angle_alpha   90.00
_cell.angle_beta   90.00
_cell.angle_gamma   90.00
#
_symmetry.space_group_name_H-M   'P 1'
#
loop_
_entity.id
_entity.type
_entity.pdbx_description
1 polymer ?
#
loop_
_entity_poly.entity_id
_entity_poly.type
_entity_poly.pdbx_seq_one_letter_code
_entity_poly.pdbx_strand_id
1 'polypeptide(L)'
;MAAGSALAAVGGRCQGGAAGCICLDYRECQRYGGMPDPGIPGHWACPWDPDNIQGCWIGFCKGERTSCQWRDGCQPPDKILSDPTCPGGNDFICCSTK
;
A
#
# COMPACT_ATOMS: atom_id res chain seq x y z
N MET A 1 4.20 -7.45 -29.24
CA MET A 1 3.26 -8.25 -28.41
C MET A 1 3.06 -7.51 -27.09
N ALA A 2 1.80 -7.35 -26.69
CA ALA A 2 1.28 -6.88 -25.39
C ALA A 2 1.89 -5.62 -24.76
N ALA A 3 1.22 -4.47 -24.96
CA ALA A 3 1.17 -3.39 -23.97
C ALA A 3 0.37 -3.88 -22.75
N GLY A 4 1.00 -4.74 -21.96
CA GLY A 4 0.45 -5.21 -20.69
C GLY A 4 0.67 -4.14 -19.63
N SER A 5 -0.43 -3.49 -19.24
CA SER A 5 -0.72 -3.30 -17.82
C SER A 5 0.06 -2.24 -17.03
N ALA A 6 0.17 -1.00 -17.54
CA ALA A 6 0.46 0.16 -16.67
C ALA A 6 -0.59 0.30 -15.53
N LEU A 7 -1.79 -0.25 -15.72
CA LEU A 7 -2.88 -0.34 -14.73
C LEU A 7 -2.71 -1.47 -13.69
N ALA A 8 -1.82 -2.44 -13.87
CA ALA A 8 -1.68 -3.56 -12.92
C ALA A 8 -0.71 -3.28 -11.77
N ALA A 9 0.02 -2.16 -11.80
CA ALA A 9 0.92 -1.76 -10.72
C ALA A 9 0.23 -0.89 -9.66
N VAL A 10 -0.76 -0.07 -10.05
CA VAL A 10 -1.53 0.77 -9.14
C VAL A 10 -2.48 -0.09 -8.31
N GLY A 11 -2.43 0.05 -6.99
CA GLY A 11 -3.09 -0.84 -6.05
C GLY A 11 -2.34 -2.16 -5.80
N GLY A 12 -1.11 -2.31 -6.33
CA GLY A 12 -0.26 -3.49 -6.15
C GLY A 12 0.76 -3.36 -5.01
N ARG A 13 1.45 -4.45 -4.66
CA ARG A 13 2.52 -4.42 -3.65
C ARG A 13 3.72 -3.59 -4.09
N CYS A 14 4.37 -2.98 -3.13
CA CYS A 14 5.71 -2.44 -3.33
C CYS A 14 6.73 -3.56 -3.62
N GLN A 15 7.75 -3.20 -4.38
CA GLN A 15 8.92 -4.01 -4.62
C GLN A 15 9.60 -4.34 -3.28
N GLY A 16 9.99 -5.59 -3.09
CA GLY A 16 10.50 -6.10 -1.81
C GLY A 16 9.43 -6.66 -0.86
N GLY A 17 8.14 -6.56 -1.22
CA GLY A 17 7.08 -7.32 -0.54
C GLY A 17 6.72 -6.82 0.85
N ALA A 18 7.04 -5.56 1.18
CA ALA A 18 6.71 -4.98 2.47
C ALA A 18 5.20 -5.03 2.75
N ALA A 19 4.82 -5.62 3.89
CA ALA A 19 3.43 -5.84 4.28
C ALA A 19 2.61 -4.53 4.34
N GLY A 20 3.21 -3.41 4.72
CA GLY A 20 2.52 -2.12 4.86
C GLY A 20 2.57 -1.20 3.65
N CYS A 21 3.07 -1.67 2.50
CA CYS A 21 3.35 -0.81 1.35
C CYS A 21 2.51 -1.18 0.13
N ILE A 22 1.81 -0.20 -0.41
CA ILE A 22 1.02 -0.30 -1.65
C ILE A 22 1.44 0.76 -2.66
N CYS A 23 1.46 0.42 -3.95
CA CYS A 23 1.75 1.35 -5.02
C CYS A 23 0.53 2.18 -5.39
N LEU A 24 0.60 3.49 -5.17
CA LEU A 24 -0.49 4.43 -5.46
C LEU A 24 0.06 5.75 -5.99
N ASP A 25 -0.82 6.53 -6.62
CA ASP A 25 -0.49 7.92 -6.90
C ASP A 25 -0.19 8.67 -5.58
N TYR A 26 0.85 9.52 -5.58
CA TYR A 26 1.25 10.25 -4.36
C TYR A 26 0.10 11.05 -3.74
N ARG A 27 -0.81 11.61 -4.57
CA ARG A 27 -1.96 12.39 -4.08
C ARG A 27 -2.99 11.48 -3.45
N GLU A 28 -3.21 10.30 -4.03
CA GLU A 28 -4.08 9.29 -3.42
C GLU A 28 -3.51 8.81 -2.09
N CYS A 29 -2.22 8.53 -2.03
CA CYS A 29 -1.55 8.17 -0.79
C CYS A 29 -1.80 9.21 0.32
N GLN A 30 -1.62 10.49 0.00
CA GLN A 30 -1.88 11.59 0.92
C GLN A 30 -3.37 11.70 1.32
N ARG A 31 -4.31 11.40 0.42
CA ARG A 31 -5.76 11.40 0.74
C ARG A 31 -6.12 10.37 1.81
N TYR A 32 -5.41 9.24 1.83
CA TYR A 32 -5.57 8.23 2.87
C TYR A 32 -4.76 8.53 4.15
N GLY A 33 -4.10 9.69 4.23
CA GLY A 33 -3.21 10.03 5.34
C GLY A 33 -1.91 9.20 5.34
N GLY A 34 -1.58 8.58 4.20
CA GLY A 34 -0.39 7.78 4.03
C GLY A 34 0.85 8.63 3.74
N MET A 35 2.01 8.01 3.97
CA MET A 35 3.31 8.56 3.65
C MET A 35 3.77 8.02 2.29
N PRO A 36 3.88 8.87 1.25
CA PRO A 36 4.41 8.45 -0.03
C PRO A 36 5.94 8.28 0.05
N ASP A 37 6.42 7.20 -0.54
CA ASP A 37 7.82 6.81 -0.66
C ASP A 37 8.15 6.68 -2.15
N PRO A 38 8.76 7.73 -2.76
CA PRO A 38 9.21 7.65 -4.13
C PRO A 38 10.32 6.62 -4.32
N GLY A 39 10.97 6.12 -3.27
CA GLY A 39 12.20 5.35 -3.39
C GLY A 39 13.39 6.20 -3.85
N ILE A 40 14.43 5.55 -4.36
CA ILE A 40 15.61 6.22 -4.94
C ILE A 40 15.83 5.75 -6.38
N PRO A 41 16.51 6.54 -7.24
CA PRO A 41 16.76 6.13 -8.63
C PRO A 41 17.43 4.75 -8.72
N GLY A 42 16.78 3.83 -9.43
CA GLY A 42 17.22 2.43 -9.58
C GLY A 42 16.77 1.48 -8.46
N HIS A 43 16.20 2.01 -7.37
CA HIS A 43 15.53 1.27 -6.30
C HIS A 43 14.20 1.94 -5.94
N TRP A 44 13.28 1.86 -6.89
CA TRP A 44 11.93 2.38 -6.71
C TRP A 44 11.14 1.49 -5.76
N ALA A 45 10.31 2.10 -4.91
CA ALA A 45 9.42 1.35 -4.02
C ALA A 45 8.37 0.58 -4.84
N CYS A 46 8.00 1.06 -6.02
CA CYS A 46 7.08 0.41 -6.92
C CYS A 46 7.79 -0.17 -8.15
N PRO A 47 7.43 -1.39 -8.58
CA PRO A 47 8.12 -2.07 -9.69
C PRO A 47 7.96 -1.35 -11.04
N TRP A 48 6.99 -0.45 -11.14
CA TRP A 48 6.77 0.41 -12.30
C TRP A 48 6.69 1.84 -11.79
N ASP A 49 7.57 2.69 -12.30
CA ASP A 49 7.68 4.11 -11.95
C ASP A 49 7.15 4.97 -13.11
N PRO A 50 5.83 5.05 -13.34
CA PRO A 50 5.27 6.01 -14.27
C PRO A 50 5.01 7.32 -13.50
N ASP A 51 6.05 8.14 -13.34
CA ASP A 51 6.03 9.56 -12.92
C ASP A 51 5.43 9.94 -11.54
N ASN A 52 4.32 9.33 -11.09
CA ASN A 52 3.55 9.73 -9.91
C ASN A 52 3.14 8.56 -9.00
N ILE A 53 3.37 7.32 -9.41
CA ILE A 53 3.07 6.13 -8.59
C ILE A 53 4.26 5.86 -7.67
N GLN A 54 3.99 5.91 -6.37
CA GLN A 54 4.98 5.77 -5.32
C GLN A 54 4.52 4.69 -4.33
N GLY A 55 5.46 4.18 -3.54
CA GLY A 55 5.09 3.33 -2.40
C GLY A 55 4.29 4.15 -1.41
N CYS A 56 3.23 3.60 -0.84
CA CYS A 56 2.38 4.30 0.10
C CYS A 56 2.23 3.50 1.39
N TRP A 57 2.52 4.18 2.50
CA TRP A 57 2.42 3.62 3.85
C TRP A 57 1.31 4.31 4.62
N ILE A 58 0.20 3.63 4.86
CA ILE A 58 -0.95 4.22 5.57
C ILE A 58 -0.94 3.75 7.02
N GLY A 59 -0.41 4.60 7.88
CA GLY A 59 -0.59 4.49 9.33
C GLY A 59 -1.95 5.05 9.72
N PHE A 60 -2.65 4.38 10.63
CA PHE A 60 -3.85 4.85 11.32
C PHE A 60 -5.18 4.77 10.54
N CYS A 61 -5.40 3.68 9.80
CA CYS A 61 -6.64 3.44 9.06
C CYS A 61 -7.94 3.39 9.91
N LYS A 62 -7.85 3.16 11.23
CA LYS A 62 -8.98 3.21 12.18
C LYS A 62 -8.60 3.81 13.54
N GLY A 63 -7.63 4.73 13.56
CA GLY A 63 -7.12 5.36 14.79
C GLY A 63 -5.85 4.69 15.32
N GLU A 64 -5.53 4.94 16.59
CA GLU A 64 -4.25 4.54 17.18
C GLU A 64 -4.03 3.02 17.14
N ARG A 65 -2.82 2.61 16.72
CA ARG A 65 -2.38 1.20 16.58
C ARG A 65 -3.09 0.40 15.48
N THR A 66 -3.43 1.07 14.37
CA THR A 66 -3.92 0.42 13.16
C THR A 66 -3.08 0.86 11.96
N SER A 67 -2.86 -0.02 10.99
CA SER A 67 -2.15 0.29 9.75
C SER A 67 -2.75 -0.51 8.60
N CYS A 68 -2.73 0.07 7.40
CA CYS A 68 -3.08 -0.71 6.22
C CYS A 68 -1.95 -1.66 5.89
N GLN A 69 -2.26 -2.94 5.79
CA GLN A 69 -1.32 -3.99 5.46
C GLN A 69 -1.94 -4.99 4.51
N TRP A 70 -1.11 -5.67 3.74
CA TRP A 70 -1.51 -6.82 2.97
C TRP A 70 -2.00 -7.94 3.89
N ARG A 71 -3.03 -8.66 3.47
CA ARG A 71 -3.75 -9.65 4.27
C ARG A 71 -2.85 -10.72 4.89
N ASP A 72 -1.81 -11.15 4.18
CA ASP A 72 -0.78 -12.10 4.66
C ASP A 72 0.18 -11.49 5.70
N GLY A 73 0.35 -10.17 5.67
CA GLY A 73 1.15 -9.42 6.64
C GLY A 73 0.44 -9.15 7.96
N CYS A 74 -0.90 -9.20 7.97
CA CYS A 74 -1.70 -9.13 9.19
C CYS A 74 -1.70 -10.49 9.91
N GLN A 75 -0.73 -10.73 10.78
CA GLN A 75 -0.50 -12.01 11.43
C GLN A 75 -1.02 -12.03 12.87
N PRO A 76 -1.38 -13.20 13.44
CA PRO A 76 -1.75 -13.28 14.86
C PRO A 76 -0.65 -12.71 15.77
N PRO A 77 -0.96 -11.87 16.78
CA PRO A 77 -2.29 -11.62 17.37
C PRO A 77 -3.09 -10.45 16.76
N ASP A 78 -2.67 -9.92 15.61
CA ASP A 78 -3.28 -8.77 14.96
C ASP A 78 -4.73 -9.04 14.53
N LYS A 79 -5.52 -7.97 14.41
CA LYS A 79 -6.92 -8.07 13.99
C LYS A 79 -7.15 -7.38 12.65
N ILE A 80 -7.73 -8.12 11.71
CA ILE A 80 -8.31 -7.56 10.48
C ILE A 80 -9.56 -6.74 10.86
N LEU A 81 -9.57 -5.48 10.47
CA LEU A 81 -10.69 -4.57 10.64
C LEU A 81 -11.45 -4.48 9.32
N SER A 82 -12.72 -4.90 9.32
CA SER A 82 -13.55 -5.16 8.13
C SER A 82 -14.04 -3.91 7.38
N ASP A 83 -13.28 -2.83 7.32
CA ASP A 83 -13.73 -1.57 6.74
C ASP A 83 -12.73 -1.06 5.69
N PRO A 84 -13.20 -0.62 4.51
CA PRO A 84 -12.33 -0.18 3.43
C PRO A 84 -11.80 1.24 3.69
N THR A 85 -11.00 1.43 4.74
CA THR A 85 -10.16 2.62 4.85
C THR A 85 -8.91 2.50 3.97
N CYS A 86 -8.55 1.28 3.57
CA CYS A 86 -7.30 1.03 2.86
C CYS A 86 -7.54 0.94 1.33
N PRO A 87 -6.78 1.70 0.52
CA PRO A 87 -6.77 1.59 -0.94
C PRO A 87 -6.09 0.27 -1.33
N GLY A 88 -6.67 -0.55 -2.20
CA GLY A 88 -6.11 -1.87 -2.56
C GLY A 88 -7.10 -3.03 -2.48
N GLY A 89 -8.39 -2.73 -2.28
CA GLY A 89 -9.45 -3.72 -2.37
C GLY A 89 -9.47 -4.69 -1.19
N ASN A 90 -9.68 -5.98 -1.48
CA ASN A 90 -9.90 -6.99 -0.44
C ASN A 90 -8.61 -7.50 0.23
N ASP A 91 -7.45 -7.20 -0.35
CA ASP A 91 -6.16 -7.76 0.07
C ASP A 91 -5.27 -6.76 0.79
N PHE A 92 -5.47 -5.45 0.61
CA PHE A 92 -4.85 -4.42 1.44
C PHE A 92 -5.87 -3.90 2.46
N ILE A 93 -5.73 -4.36 3.69
CA ILE A 93 -6.75 -4.28 4.72
C ILE A 93 -6.24 -3.52 5.94
N CYS A 94 -7.17 -2.96 6.70
CA CYS A 94 -6.81 -2.30 7.95
C CYS A 94 -6.52 -3.37 9.02
N CYS A 95 -5.30 -3.36 9.56
CA CYS A 95 -4.82 -4.32 10.54
C CYS A 95 -4.49 -3.59 11.84
N SER A 96 -4.99 -4.08 12.99
CA SER A 96 -4.67 -3.53 14.31
C SER A 96 -3.56 -4.32 14.97
N THR A 97 -2.47 -3.63 15.33
CA THR A 97 -1.38 -4.20 16.13
C THR A 97 -1.78 -4.19 17.60
N LYS A 98 -1.84 -5.39 18.20
CA LYS A 98 -2.29 -5.57 19.58
C LYS A 98 -1.28 -5.15 20.63
#